data_AF-A0A6C0IUQ5-F1
#
_entry.id   AF-A0A6C0IUQ5-F1
#
_cell.length_a   1.000
_cell.length_b   1.000
_cell.length_c   1.000
_cell.angle_alpha   90.00
_cell.angle_beta   90.00
_cell.angle_gamma   90.00
#
_symmetry.space_group_name_H-M   'P 1'
#
loop_
_entity.id
_entity.type
_entity.pdbx_description
1 polymer ?
#
loop_
_entity_poly.entity_id
_entity_poly.type
_entity_poly.pdbx_seq_one_letter_code
_entity_poly.pdbx_strand_id
1 'polypeptide(L)'
;MQQIVDSSFQIFGKYFQSVNTLFYVLYGLAVLGIAAFNIEYLMIFKTIIHSFICLFLIVRFHPYREHTLSRYDSNIIFSAAIILLLNMGIIDTIYGYVEKYKIEKRVTNIIELTNKLHE
;
A
#
# COMPACT_ATOMS: atom_id res chain seq x y z
N MET A 1 4.84 -19.32 -22.47
CA MET A 1 4.61 -18.54 -21.22
C MET A 1 5.75 -17.54 -20.94
N GLN A 2 7.03 -17.91 -21.12
CA GLN A 2 8.17 -16.98 -20.93
C GLN A 2 8.18 -15.77 -21.88
N GLN A 3 7.80 -15.92 -23.15
CA GLN A 3 7.81 -14.82 -24.13
C GLN A 3 6.87 -13.65 -23.80
N ILE A 4 5.71 -13.91 -23.18
CA ILE A 4 4.73 -12.86 -22.77
C ILE A 4 5.31 -12.05 -21.61
N VAL A 5 5.96 -12.74 -20.68
CA VAL A 5 6.61 -12.16 -19.51
C VAL A 5 7.79 -11.27 -19.95
N ASP A 6 8.65 -11.78 -20.82
CA ASP A 6 9.82 -11.04 -21.30
C ASP A 6 9.45 -9.83 -22.18
N SER A 7 8.37 -9.94 -22.97
CA SER A 7 7.84 -8.83 -23.78
C SER A 7 7.21 -7.73 -22.92
N SER A 8 6.48 -8.13 -21.88
CA SER A 8 5.96 -7.19 -20.88
C SER A 8 7.11 -6.46 -20.19
N PHE A 9 8.18 -7.19 -19.81
CA PHE A 9 9.33 -6.63 -19.12
C PHE A 9 10.12 -5.59 -19.93
N GLN A 10 10.28 -5.76 -21.25
CA GLN A 10 10.95 -4.77 -22.10
C GLN A 10 10.14 -3.47 -22.23
N ILE A 11 8.81 -3.57 -22.29
CA ILE A 11 7.90 -2.43 -22.29
C ILE A 11 7.92 -1.73 -20.92
N PHE A 12 7.90 -2.51 -19.83
CA PHE A 12 8.01 -1.98 -18.47
C PHE A 12 9.34 -1.25 -18.23
N GLY A 13 10.47 -1.69 -18.80
CA GLY A 13 11.75 -1.02 -18.63
C GLY A 13 11.80 0.37 -19.29
N LYS A 14 11.23 0.53 -20.49
CA LYS A 14 11.26 1.79 -21.25
C LYS A 14 10.24 2.81 -20.73
N TYR A 15 9.09 2.35 -20.25
CA TYR A 15 8.03 3.19 -19.67
C TYR A 15 8.02 3.17 -18.14
N PHE A 16 9.05 2.62 -17.49
CA PHE A 16 9.08 2.38 -16.05
C PHE A 16 8.76 3.63 -15.25
N GLN A 17 9.36 4.76 -15.64
CA GLN A 17 9.19 6.02 -14.94
C GLN A 17 7.76 6.57 -15.09
N SER A 18 7.18 6.53 -16.29
CA SER A 18 5.78 6.95 -16.52
C SER A 18 4.78 6.04 -15.83
N VAL A 19 4.99 4.72 -15.86
CA VAL A 19 4.12 3.75 -15.17
C VAL A 19 4.20 3.92 -13.66
N ASN A 20 5.39 4.15 -13.11
CA ASN A 20 5.60 4.41 -11.69
C ASN A 20 4.89 5.70 -11.24
N THR A 21 5.03 6.79 -12.00
CA THR A 21 4.30 8.05 -11.71
C THR A 21 2.79 7.87 -11.79
N LEU A 22 2.29 7.17 -12.80
CA LEU A 22 0.86 6.89 -12.93
C LEU A 22 0.33 6.05 -11.75
N PHE A 23 1.11 5.07 -11.31
CA PHE A 23 0.80 4.25 -10.14
C PHE A 23 0.71 5.10 -8.87
N TYR A 24 1.64 6.05 -8.65
CA TYR A 24 1.58 6.96 -7.51
C TYR A 24 0.35 7.87 -7.53
N VAL A 25 -0.02 8.42 -8.69
CA VAL A 25 -1.20 9.28 -8.83
C VAL A 25 -2.49 8.49 -8.54
N LEU A 26 -2.63 7.32 -9.14
CA LEU A 26 -3.77 6.42 -8.91
C LEU A 26 -3.82 5.96 -7.44
N TYR A 27 -2.68 5.62 -6.86
CA TYR A 27 -2.58 5.24 -5.45
C TYR A 27 -3.03 6.37 -4.54
N GLY A 28 -2.57 7.60 -4.76
CA GLY A 28 -2.98 8.76 -3.98
C GLY A 28 -4.48 9.02 -4.05
N LEU A 29 -5.06 8.97 -5.26
CA LEU A 29 -6.51 9.10 -5.45
C LEU A 29 -7.30 7.98 -4.77
N ALA A 30 -6.83 6.74 -4.86
CA ALA A 30 -7.47 5.59 -4.22
C ALA A 30 -7.44 5.72 -2.69
N VAL A 31 -6.30 6.08 -2.10
CA VAL A 31 -6.17 6.28 -0.65
C VAL A 31 -7.11 7.40 -0.18
N LEU A 32 -7.16 8.53 -0.89
CA LEU A 32 -8.05 9.64 -0.55
C LEU A 32 -9.53 9.24 -0.67
N GLY A 33 -9.90 8.54 -1.74
CA GLY A 33 -11.27 8.07 -1.96
C GLY A 33 -11.72 7.07 -0.90
N ILE A 34 -10.87 6.10 -0.56
CA ILE A 34 -11.16 5.09 0.47
C ILE A 34 -11.22 5.73 1.86
N ALA A 35 -10.27 6.62 2.17
CA ALA A 35 -10.22 7.33 3.45
C ALA A 35 -11.48 8.19 3.68
N ALA A 36 -12.02 8.81 2.63
CA ALA A 36 -13.25 9.61 2.71
C ALA A 36 -14.50 8.75 2.94
N PHE A 37 -14.51 7.50 2.49
CA PHE A 37 -15.66 6.61 2.59
C PHE A 37 -15.68 5.83 3.91
N ASN A 38 -14.65 5.04 4.18
CA ASN A 38 -14.47 4.34 5.45
C ASN A 38 -13.01 3.88 5.62
N ILE A 39 -12.45 4.24 6.77
CA ILE A 39 -11.05 4.04 7.14
C ILE A 39 -10.69 2.57 7.38
N GLU A 40 -11.66 1.71 7.70
CA GLU A 40 -11.42 0.26 7.83
C GLU A 40 -11.02 -0.39 6.49
N TYR A 41 -11.48 0.13 5.36
CA TYR A 41 -11.07 -0.36 4.04
C TYR A 41 -9.64 0.01 3.66
N LEU A 42 -9.03 1.02 4.31
CA LEU A 42 -7.62 1.34 4.08
C LEU A 42 -6.71 0.16 4.46
N MET A 43 -7.03 -0.60 5.50
CA MET A 43 -6.24 -1.75 5.93
C MET A 43 -6.28 -2.92 4.93
N ILE A 44 -7.46 -3.15 4.34
CA ILE A 44 -7.61 -4.15 3.27
C ILE A 44 -6.83 -3.71 2.04
N PHE A 45 -6.96 -2.42 1.66
CA PHE A 45 -6.24 -1.85 0.53
C PHE A 45 -4.72 -1.90 0.70
N LYS A 46 -4.20 -1.56 1.89
CA LYS A 46 -2.80 -1.73 2.28
C LYS A 46 -2.33 -3.15 1.99
N THR A 47 -3.08 -4.14 2.49
CA THR A 47 -2.72 -5.56 2.36
C THR A 47 -2.67 -5.98 0.90
N ILE A 48 -3.65 -5.59 0.09
CA ILE A 48 -3.69 -5.91 -1.34
C ILE A 48 -2.47 -5.35 -2.06
N ILE A 49 -2.14 -4.06 -1.86
CA ILE A 49 -1.00 -3.43 -2.53
C ILE A 49 0.32 -4.04 -2.06
N HIS A 50 0.47 -4.29 -0.76
CA HIS A 50 1.67 -4.89 -0.20
C HIS A 50 1.89 -6.29 -0.77
N SER A 51 0.87 -7.15 -0.76
CA SER A 51 0.93 -8.49 -1.34
C SER A 51 1.23 -8.46 -2.84
N PHE A 52 0.62 -7.54 -3.59
CA PHE A 52 0.88 -7.38 -5.02
C PHE A 52 2.34 -7.01 -5.31
N ILE A 53 2.88 -6.01 -4.62
CA ILE A 53 4.27 -5.56 -4.82
C ILE A 53 5.25 -6.66 -4.41
N CYS A 54 5.03 -7.32 -3.28
CA CYS A 54 5.88 -8.42 -2.84
C CYS A 54 5.84 -9.60 -3.83
N LEU A 55 4.67 -9.98 -4.33
CA LEU A 55 4.55 -11.04 -5.35
C LEU A 55 5.26 -10.64 -6.65
N PHE A 56 5.12 -9.38 -7.08
CA PHE A 56 5.81 -8.85 -8.25
C PHE A 56 7.34 -8.94 -8.10
N LEU A 57 7.87 -8.58 -6.93
CA LEU A 57 9.31 -8.71 -6.64
C LEU A 57 9.76 -10.17 -6.64
N ILE A 58 8.99 -11.08 -6.06
CA ILE A 58 9.30 -12.52 -6.05
C ILE A 58 9.36 -13.07 -7.48
N VAL A 59 8.37 -12.73 -8.32
CA VAL A 59 8.32 -13.21 -9.72
C VAL A 59 9.50 -12.65 -10.53
N ARG A 60 9.89 -11.39 -10.29
CA ARG A 60 10.97 -10.74 -11.04
C ARG A 60 12.37 -11.15 -10.58
N PHE A 61 12.58 -11.30 -9.28
CA PHE A 61 13.89 -11.57 -8.67
C PHE A 61 14.01 -13.01 -8.17
N HIS A 62 13.22 -13.92 -8.72
CA HIS A 62 13.24 -15.32 -8.34
C HIS A 62 14.65 -15.91 -8.53
N PRO A 63 15.28 -16.50 -7.47
CA PRO A 63 16.68 -16.95 -7.53
C PRO A 63 16.98 -18.13 -8.48
N TYR A 64 15.96 -18.71 -9.13
CA TYR A 64 16.10 -19.91 -9.97
C TYR A 64 16.22 -19.59 -11.47
N ARG A 65 16.29 -18.30 -11.84
CA ARG A 65 16.61 -17.88 -13.21
C ARG A 65 18.01 -17.25 -13.23
N GLU A 66 18.84 -17.64 -14.19
CA GLU A 66 20.11 -16.94 -14.44
C GLU A 66 19.79 -15.51 -14.88
N HIS A 67 20.21 -14.54 -14.06
CA HIS A 67 19.91 -13.13 -14.25
C HIS A 67 21.20 -12.33 -14.28
N THR A 68 21.51 -11.77 -15.45
CA THR A 68 22.42 -10.64 -15.53
C THR A 68 21.69 -9.44 -14.94
N LEU A 69 22.12 -8.97 -13.76
CA LEU A 69 21.56 -7.79 -13.10
C LEU A 69 21.55 -6.61 -14.10
N SER A 70 20.36 -6.16 -14.49
CA SER A 70 20.21 -5.00 -15.35
C SER A 70 20.33 -3.73 -14.50
N ARG A 71 20.92 -2.65 -15.04
CA ARG A 71 21.06 -1.37 -14.32
C ARG A 71 19.73 -0.81 -13.80
N TYR A 72 18.61 -1.20 -14.39
CA TYR A 72 17.29 -0.75 -14.00
C TYR A 72 16.70 -1.53 -12.80
N ASP A 73 17.20 -2.73 -12.51
CA ASP A 73 16.65 -3.57 -11.45
C ASP A 73 16.83 -2.98 -10.05
N SER A 74 17.96 -2.31 -9.81
CA SER A 74 18.23 -1.62 -8.53
C SER A 74 17.22 -0.49 -8.26
N ASN A 75 16.91 0.32 -9.29
CA ASN A 75 15.91 1.38 -9.16
C ASN A 75 14.50 0.83 -8.92
N ILE A 76 14.19 -0.34 -9.47
CA ILE A 76 12.89 -1.00 -9.30
C ILE A 76 12.72 -1.52 -7.88
N ILE A 77 13.73 -2.22 -7.34
CA ILE A 77 13.73 -2.72 -5.96
C ILE A 77 13.62 -1.54 -4.98
N PHE A 78 14.43 -0.50 -5.18
CA PHE A 78 14.43 0.67 -4.30
C PHE A 78 13.08 1.40 -4.33
N SER A 79 12.51 1.62 -5.52
CA SER A 79 11.18 2.25 -5.65
C SER A 79 10.10 1.40 -5.01
N ALA A 80 10.10 0.08 -5.21
CA ALA A 80 9.14 -0.83 -4.61
C ALA A 80 9.24 -0.84 -3.08
N ALA A 81 10.45 -0.83 -2.53
CA ALA A 81 10.68 -0.74 -1.09
C ALA A 81 10.15 0.59 -0.50
N ILE A 82 10.38 1.72 -1.18
CA ILE A 82 9.82 3.01 -0.78
C ILE A 82 8.29 2.97 -0.80
N ILE A 83 7.68 2.42 -1.86
CA ILE A 83 6.22 2.31 -1.95
C ILE A 83 5.67 1.49 -0.80
N LEU A 84 6.27 0.32 -0.53
CA LEU A 84 5.87 -0.56 0.57
C LEU A 84 5.95 0.17 1.92
N LEU A 85 7.07 0.88 2.15
CA LEU A 85 7.30 1.62 3.39
C LEU A 85 6.29 2.76 3.56
N LEU A 86 6.10 3.58 2.54
CA LEU A 86 5.17 4.72 2.58
C LEU A 86 3.73 4.24 2.73
N ASN A 87 3.33 3.21 1.97
CA ASN A 87 1.99 2.65 2.04
C ASN A 87 1.67 2.15 3.45
N MET A 88 2.56 1.32 4.00
CA MET A 88 2.42 0.82 5.36
C MET A 88 2.43 1.95 6.39
N GLY A 89 3.43 2.84 6.36
CA GLY A 89 3.60 3.89 7.34
C GLY A 89 2.46 4.90 7.34
N ILE A 90 2.00 5.34 6.18
CA ILE A 90 0.90 6.31 6.06
C ILE A 90 -0.41 5.68 6.56
N ILE A 91 -0.74 4.47 6.09
CA ILE A 91 -2.02 3.85 6.43
C ILE A 91 -2.09 3.48 7.91
N ASP A 92 -1.03 2.90 8.49
CA ASP A 92 -1.00 2.56 9.91
C ASP A 92 -1.10 3.80 10.80
N THR A 93 -0.44 4.89 10.41
CA THR A 93 -0.53 6.15 11.13
C THR A 93 -1.96 6.69 11.09
N ILE A 94 -2.56 6.81 9.91
CA ILE A 94 -3.94 7.30 9.74
C ILE A 94 -4.91 6.44 10.55
N TYR A 95 -4.81 5.12 10.41
CA TYR A 95 -5.68 4.18 11.09
C TYR A 95 -5.56 4.30 12.62
N GLY A 96 -4.33 4.35 13.15
CA GLY A 96 -4.07 4.49 14.57
C GLY A 96 -4.63 5.79 15.17
N TYR A 97 -4.50 6.92 14.47
CA TYR A 97 -5.08 8.19 14.91
C TYR A 97 -6.61 8.14 14.96
N VAL A 98 -7.24 7.57 13.95
CA VAL A 98 -8.71 7.50 13.83
C VAL A 98 -9.29 6.54 14.85
N GLU A 99 -8.67 5.38 15.03
CA GLU A 99 -9.12 4.38 15.99
C GLU A 99 -9.04 4.91 17.42
N LYS A 100 -7.94 5.61 17.76
CA LYS A 100 -7.81 6.28 19.06
C LYS A 100 -8.96 7.27 19.31
N TYR A 101 -9.28 8.11 18.33
CA TYR A 101 -10.39 9.06 18.44
C TYR A 101 -11.75 8.36 18.60
N LYS A 102 -11.98 7.26 17.86
CA LYS A 102 -13.20 6.43 17.96
C LYS A 102 -13.34 5.81 19.36
N ILE A 103 -12.23 5.40 19.97
CA ILE A 103 -12.21 4.83 21.33
C ILE A 103 -12.50 5.91 22.37
N GLU A 104 -11.81 7.05 22.32
CA GLU A 104 -12.02 8.16 23.27
C GLU A 104 -13.49 8.58 23.30
N LYS A 105 -14.12 8.74 22.13
CA LYS A 105 -15.54 9.08 22.01
C LYS A 105 -16.47 8.01 22.62
N ARG A 106 -16.18 6.72 22.42
CA ARG A 106 -16.98 5.64 23.04
C ARG A 106 -16.87 5.65 24.56
N VAL A 107 -15.67 5.86 25.09
CA VAL A 107 -15.41 5.91 26.54
C VAL A 107 -16.18 7.09 27.16
N THR A 108 -16.11 8.29 26.57
CA THR A 108 -16.86 9.46 27.05
C THR A 108 -18.38 9.21 27.06
N ASN A 109 -18.93 8.60 26.01
CA ASN A 109 -20.35 8.27 25.97
C ASN A 109 -20.77 7.27 27.06
N ILE A 110 -19.94 6.29 27.40
CA ILE A 110 -20.21 5.32 28.47
C ILE A 110 -20.19 6.02 29.84
N ILE A 111 -19.22 6.91 30.07
CA ILE A 111 -19.14 7.69 31.31
C ILE A 111 -20.38 8.57 31.47
N GLU A 112 -20.82 9.26 30.41
CA GLU A 112 -22.02 10.08 30.44
C GLU A 112 -23.29 9.25 30.72
N LEU A 113 -23.41 8.08 30.08
CA LEU A 113 -24.54 7.17 30.31
C LEU A 113 -24.56 6.64 31.75
N THR A 114 -23.39 6.34 32.31
CA THR A 114 -23.25 5.86 33.70
C THR A 114 -23.65 6.95 34.70
N ASN A 115 -23.24 8.20 34.46
CA ASN A 115 -23.62 9.32 35.33
C ASN A 115 -25.14 9.56 35.32
N LYS A 116 -25.80 9.45 34.16
CA LYS A 116 -27.27 9.57 34.05
C LYS A 116 -28.05 8.44 34.73
N LEU A 117 -27.43 7.29 34.96
CA LEU A 117 -28.05 6.16 35.67
C LEU A 117 -27.96 6.30 37.19
N HIS A 118 -27.07 7.17 37.68
CA HIS A 118 -26.80 7.38 39.10
C HIS A 118 -27.50 8.62 39.69
N GLU A 119 -28.09 9.48 38.84
CA GLU A 119 -29.07 10.54 39.20
C GLU A 119 -30.51 10.01 39.18
#